data_AF-A0A9D9QZ55-F1
#
_entry.id   AF-A0A9D9QZ55-F1
#
_cell.length_a   1.000
_cell.length_b   1.000
_cell.length_c   1.000
_cell.angle_alpha   90.00
_cell.angle_beta   90.00
_cell.angle_gamma   90.00
#
_symmetry.space_group_name_H-M   'P 1'
#
loop_
_entity.id
_entity.type
_entity.pdbx_description
1 polymer ?
#
loop_
_entity_poly.entity_id
_entity_poly.type
_entity_poly.pdbx_seq_one_letter_code
_entity_poly.pdbx_strand_id
1 'polypeptide(L)'
;MSHRIIFLDSNVAEYQNLIPQLPENSEVIILGASEDGVIKIMDALQGKTEIGVIDIISHGAPGSLMLGSIELNNANLTEYAEQLTQMGAHLRDTADILLYGCEVAQGKQGQAFIEQLSLLVGANVAASINLTGAEALGGDWILGAYTGLNKVSALHLSYSGVLSSVEFRVNTYTDNVQAESSIAGLSTGGFVVSWTSDDQDGKFNSIYAQRYDRNGVAQGAEFRVNTTTADPQFNSWVSALPNGDFVVNWMSSDSDLHLQRYDANGIVQGGEVKVLNVNPFIVSPIAALSDGGFVTNWHGLAGIYAQRYDANGVAQGPEFKVNTTRDDGQTESSITGLSDGGFVASWTSEVRDGFGVDSDEIFAQRYDANGVTQGPEFRVNTTTDDDQKESSISGLTNGGFVVSWISADQDVDKHGGGIYAQRYDASGVAQGAEFQINTTTVQFPDNSSLTALSNGGFVAIWQTLDVGSPSFGIFVQRFDANGVAQGDELRVNTTIETSSDPSIAALNDGGFVVSWQAADDIKAKRYDANGNEVAGVDFSATADRLFNWAESAYTTLFPTHAASQEIEGYHARLYENGNALGEQSGNIYFYDSHSIVLVGTVDDFLPSAIAAGF
;
A
#
# COMPACT_ATOMS: atom_id res chain seq x y z
N MET A 1 -39.58 2.40 -22.09
CA MET A 1 -38.16 2.38 -21.70
C MET A 1 -37.99 1.28 -20.67
N SER A 2 -36.91 0.50 -20.70
CA SER A 2 -36.62 -0.49 -19.66
C SER A 2 -36.32 0.23 -18.34
N HIS A 3 -36.94 -0.21 -17.26
CA HIS A 3 -36.64 0.29 -15.92
C HIS A 3 -35.21 -0.14 -15.57
N ARG A 4 -34.29 0.83 -15.44
CA ARG A 4 -32.86 0.63 -15.17
C ARG A 4 -32.55 1.12 -13.76
N ILE A 5 -31.91 0.27 -12.97
CA ILE A 5 -31.40 0.61 -11.63
C ILE A 5 -29.88 0.45 -11.66
N ILE A 6 -29.17 1.42 -11.08
CA ILE A 6 -27.72 1.44 -11.00
C ILE A 6 -27.34 1.42 -9.54
N PHE A 7 -26.62 0.38 -9.13
CA PHE A 7 -25.98 0.30 -7.83
C PHE A 7 -24.53 0.75 -7.99
N LEU A 8 -24.14 1.74 -7.19
CA LEU A 8 -22.79 2.30 -7.18
C LEU A 8 -22.19 2.14 -5.80
N ASP A 9 -21.09 1.41 -5.72
CA ASP A 9 -20.39 1.16 -4.47
C ASP A 9 -19.60 2.38 -4.01
N SER A 10 -19.76 2.77 -2.75
CA SER A 10 -19.06 3.92 -2.18
C SER A 10 -17.57 3.67 -1.94
N ASN A 11 -17.10 2.42 -1.98
CA ASN A 11 -15.67 2.09 -1.94
C ASN A 11 -14.95 2.49 -3.24
N VAL A 12 -15.68 2.77 -4.33
CA VAL A 12 -15.07 3.31 -5.54
C VAL A 12 -14.59 4.74 -5.27
N ALA A 13 -13.28 4.96 -5.40
CA ALA A 13 -12.68 6.27 -5.18
C ALA A 13 -13.37 7.34 -6.05
N GLU A 14 -13.71 8.48 -5.44
CA GLU A 14 -14.43 9.58 -6.10
C GLU A 14 -15.72 9.17 -6.83
N TYR A 15 -16.45 8.14 -6.37
CA TYR A 15 -17.69 7.66 -7.02
C TYR A 15 -18.72 8.77 -7.27
N GLN A 16 -18.72 9.84 -6.46
CA GLN A 16 -19.63 10.98 -6.62
C GLN A 16 -19.45 11.67 -7.99
N ASN A 17 -18.26 11.60 -8.59
CA ASN A 17 -17.96 12.14 -9.91
C ASN A 17 -18.59 11.32 -11.05
N LEU A 18 -18.98 10.06 -10.78
CA LEU A 18 -19.65 9.19 -11.74
C LEU A 18 -21.16 9.47 -11.84
N ILE A 19 -21.80 9.87 -10.73
CA ILE A 19 -23.26 10.07 -10.65
C ILE A 19 -23.81 11.01 -11.74
N PRO A 20 -23.22 12.19 -12.02
CA PRO A 20 -23.72 13.10 -13.05
C PRO A 20 -23.63 12.55 -14.48
N GLN A 21 -22.88 11.47 -14.69
CA GLN A 21 -22.65 10.85 -16.00
C GLN A 21 -23.61 9.69 -16.28
N LEU A 22 -24.34 9.24 -15.24
CA LEU A 22 -25.28 8.14 -15.35
C LEU A 22 -26.54 8.55 -16.15
N PRO A 23 -27.20 7.61 -16.85
CA PRO A 23 -28.38 7.92 -17.65
C PRO A 23 -29.49 8.61 -16.85
N GLU A 24 -30.05 9.72 -17.35
CA GLU A 24 -31.08 10.54 -16.65
C GLU A 24 -32.35 9.76 -16.25
N ASN A 25 -32.65 8.65 -16.92
CA ASN A 25 -33.82 7.80 -16.65
C ASN A 25 -33.49 6.55 -15.81
N SER A 26 -32.39 6.58 -15.07
CA SER A 26 -32.00 5.50 -14.15
C SER A 26 -32.24 5.88 -12.70
N GLU A 27 -32.57 4.89 -11.88
CA GLU A 27 -32.57 5.05 -10.43
C GLU A 27 -31.18 4.68 -9.91
N VAL A 28 -30.52 5.59 -9.19
CA VAL A 28 -29.16 5.39 -8.67
C VAL A 28 -29.22 5.14 -7.16
N ILE A 29 -28.57 4.07 -6.71
CA ILE A 29 -28.57 3.63 -5.32
C ILE A 29 -27.13 3.42 -4.89
N ILE A 30 -26.73 4.04 -3.78
CA ILE A 30 -25.38 3.91 -3.23
C ILE A 30 -25.33 2.72 -2.28
N LEU A 31 -24.33 1.85 -2.48
CA LEU A 31 -23.96 0.80 -1.52
C LEU A 31 -22.87 1.37 -0.61
N GLY A 32 -23.19 1.57 0.67
CA GLY A 32 -22.26 2.08 1.67
C GLY A 32 -21.19 1.06 2.03
N ALA A 33 -19.97 1.53 2.29
CA ALA A 33 -18.82 0.69 2.61
C ALA A 33 -18.99 -0.20 3.85
N SER A 34 -19.93 0.15 4.75
CA SER A 34 -20.18 -0.58 6.00
C SER A 34 -21.45 -1.45 5.98
N GLU A 35 -22.18 -1.49 4.87
CA GLU A 35 -23.40 -2.32 4.74
C GLU A 35 -23.18 -3.52 3.82
N ASP A 36 -23.80 -4.64 4.15
CA ASP A 36 -23.85 -5.79 3.24
C ASP A 36 -24.58 -5.38 1.96
N GLY A 37 -23.85 -5.28 0.85
CA GLY A 37 -24.37 -4.75 -0.39
C GLY A 37 -25.43 -5.64 -1.03
N VAL A 38 -25.40 -6.97 -0.82
CA VAL A 38 -26.45 -7.87 -1.35
C VAL A 38 -27.76 -7.61 -0.61
N ILE A 39 -27.71 -7.45 0.71
CA ILE A 39 -28.91 -7.09 1.50
C ILE A 39 -29.43 -5.72 1.11
N LYS A 40 -28.54 -4.72 0.94
CA LYS A 40 -28.94 -3.39 0.49
C LYS A 40 -29.59 -3.39 -0.89
N ILE A 41 -29.05 -4.16 -1.83
CA ILE A 41 -29.67 -4.37 -3.15
C ILE A 41 -31.09 -4.93 -2.96
N MET A 42 -31.26 -5.95 -2.13
CA MET A 42 -32.59 -6.55 -1.89
C MET A 42 -33.59 -5.55 -1.30
N ASP A 43 -33.18 -4.79 -0.30
CA ASP A 43 -34.03 -3.76 0.31
C ASP A 43 -34.44 -2.68 -0.70
N ALA A 44 -33.49 -2.28 -1.56
CA ALA A 44 -33.74 -1.35 -2.65
C ALA A 44 -34.71 -1.87 -3.72
N LEU A 45 -34.81 -3.20 -3.90
CA LEU A 45 -35.71 -3.82 -4.88
C LEU A 45 -37.13 -4.05 -4.34
N GLN A 46 -37.36 -3.92 -3.03
CA GLN A 46 -38.67 -4.14 -2.43
C GLN A 46 -39.76 -3.28 -3.09
N GLY A 47 -40.86 -3.92 -3.48
CA GLY A 47 -42.00 -3.28 -4.14
C GLY A 47 -41.77 -2.87 -5.61
N LYS A 48 -40.56 -3.07 -6.16
CA LYS A 48 -40.27 -2.86 -7.57
C LYS A 48 -40.50 -4.15 -8.34
N THR A 49 -40.96 -4.05 -9.58
CA THR A 49 -41.16 -5.20 -10.49
C THR A 49 -40.80 -4.78 -11.90
N GLU A 50 -40.68 -5.74 -12.81
CA GLU A 50 -40.49 -5.49 -14.24
C GLU A 50 -39.20 -4.70 -14.54
N ILE A 51 -38.15 -4.89 -13.72
CA ILE A 51 -36.84 -4.29 -13.93
C ILE A 51 -36.19 -4.94 -15.14
N GLY A 52 -35.72 -4.10 -16.07
CA GLY A 52 -35.11 -4.58 -17.31
C GLY A 52 -33.59 -4.60 -17.28
N VAL A 53 -32.98 -3.77 -16.44
CA VAL A 53 -31.52 -3.63 -16.38
C VAL A 53 -31.09 -3.33 -14.96
N ILE A 54 -30.08 -4.05 -14.49
CA ILE A 54 -29.33 -3.69 -13.28
C ILE A 54 -27.88 -3.47 -13.67
N ASP A 55 -27.36 -2.26 -13.47
CA ASP A 55 -25.93 -1.97 -13.56
C ASP A 55 -25.36 -2.00 -12.13
N ILE A 56 -24.22 -2.65 -11.91
CA ILE A 56 -23.48 -2.62 -10.66
C ILE A 56 -22.06 -2.12 -10.95
N ILE A 57 -21.69 -0.99 -10.36
CA ILE A 57 -20.36 -0.38 -10.50
C ILE A 57 -19.65 -0.52 -9.16
N SER A 58 -18.58 -1.32 -9.12
CA SER A 58 -17.77 -1.55 -7.93
C SER A 58 -16.38 -2.05 -8.29
N HIS A 59 -15.50 -2.19 -7.31
CA HIS A 59 -14.25 -2.89 -7.50
C HIS A 59 -14.48 -4.39 -7.78
N GLY A 60 -13.64 -4.98 -8.63
CA GLY A 60 -13.70 -6.39 -8.98
C GLY A 60 -12.33 -7.04 -9.12
N ALA A 61 -12.36 -8.37 -9.13
CA ALA A 61 -11.24 -9.26 -9.44
C ALA A 61 -11.79 -10.55 -10.10
N PRO A 62 -10.95 -11.43 -10.67
CA PRO A 62 -11.41 -12.67 -11.30
C PRO A 62 -12.35 -13.53 -10.42
N GLY A 63 -13.64 -13.51 -10.75
CA GLY A 63 -14.69 -14.26 -10.08
C GLY A 63 -15.19 -13.67 -8.76
N SER A 64 -15.01 -12.36 -8.58
CA SER A 64 -15.56 -11.63 -7.44
C SER A 64 -15.91 -10.18 -7.76
N LEU A 65 -16.78 -9.62 -6.93
CA LEU A 65 -17.20 -8.21 -6.98
C LEU A 65 -17.41 -7.70 -5.55
N MET A 66 -16.86 -6.54 -5.23
CA MET A 66 -17.10 -5.89 -3.93
C MET A 66 -18.49 -5.26 -3.90
N LEU A 67 -19.23 -5.42 -2.80
CA LEU A 67 -20.57 -4.89 -2.60
C LEU A 67 -20.72 -4.38 -1.17
N GLY A 68 -20.39 -3.11 -0.94
CA GLY A 68 -20.36 -2.49 0.38
C GLY A 68 -19.31 -3.12 1.28
N SER A 69 -19.73 -3.80 2.33
CA SER A 69 -18.83 -4.47 3.29
C SER A 69 -18.51 -5.93 2.96
N ILE A 70 -19.02 -6.48 1.86
CA ILE A 70 -18.79 -7.88 1.47
C ILE A 70 -18.17 -8.00 0.08
N GLU A 71 -17.42 -9.07 -0.16
CA GLU A 71 -16.99 -9.49 -1.49
C GLU A 71 -17.86 -10.66 -1.94
N LEU A 72 -18.71 -10.46 -2.94
CA LEU A 72 -19.52 -11.54 -3.52
C LEU A 72 -18.65 -12.33 -4.50
N ASN A 73 -18.47 -13.64 -4.25
CA ASN A 73 -17.56 -14.48 -5.03
C ASN A 73 -18.06 -15.93 -5.13
N ASN A 74 -17.33 -16.77 -5.89
CA ASN A 74 -17.68 -18.18 -6.09
C ASN A 74 -17.87 -19.00 -4.80
N ALA A 75 -17.23 -18.62 -3.69
CA ALA A 75 -17.28 -19.37 -2.43
C ALA A 75 -18.56 -19.08 -1.64
N ASN A 76 -19.08 -17.85 -1.70
CA ASN A 76 -20.23 -17.42 -0.88
C ASN A 76 -21.52 -17.19 -1.67
N LEU A 77 -21.52 -17.34 -3.00
CA LEU A 77 -22.75 -17.27 -3.83
C LEU A 77 -23.87 -18.19 -3.30
N THR A 78 -23.54 -19.36 -2.74
CA THR A 78 -24.53 -20.28 -2.16
C THR A 78 -25.13 -19.79 -0.85
N GLU A 79 -24.39 -18.99 -0.08
CA GLU A 79 -24.87 -18.40 1.17
C GLU A 79 -25.91 -17.31 0.88
N TYR A 80 -25.72 -16.56 -0.21
CA TYR A 80 -26.67 -15.56 -0.71
C TYR A 80 -27.72 -16.11 -1.69
N ALA A 81 -27.83 -17.44 -1.86
CA ALA A 81 -28.68 -18.03 -2.89
C ALA A 81 -30.16 -17.64 -2.76
N GLU A 82 -30.67 -17.53 -1.54
CA GLU A 82 -32.06 -17.11 -1.30
C GLU A 82 -32.28 -15.67 -1.76
N GLN A 83 -31.41 -14.75 -1.36
CA GLN A 83 -31.44 -13.33 -1.71
C GLN A 83 -31.31 -13.14 -3.22
N LEU A 84 -30.34 -13.81 -3.85
CA LEU A 84 -30.12 -13.73 -5.30
C LEU A 84 -31.30 -14.31 -6.09
N THR A 85 -31.94 -15.37 -5.60
CA THR A 85 -33.18 -15.90 -6.22
C THR A 85 -34.33 -14.90 -6.07
N GLN A 86 -34.46 -14.25 -4.91
CA GLN A 86 -35.47 -13.22 -4.68
C GLN A 86 -35.23 -11.98 -5.56
N MET A 87 -33.97 -11.57 -5.75
CA MET A 87 -33.60 -10.50 -6.70
C MET A 87 -34.19 -10.79 -8.08
N GLY A 88 -34.05 -12.03 -8.55
CA GLY A 88 -34.61 -12.51 -9.82
C GLY A 88 -36.11 -12.30 -9.98
N ALA A 89 -36.88 -12.44 -8.89
CA ALA A 89 -38.34 -12.26 -8.91
C ALA A 89 -38.79 -10.82 -9.19
N HIS A 90 -37.89 -9.84 -9.06
CA HIS A 90 -38.16 -8.43 -9.40
C HIS A 90 -37.84 -8.10 -10.87
N LEU A 91 -37.13 -9.00 -11.56
CA LEU A 91 -36.64 -8.81 -12.92
C LEU A 91 -37.62 -9.31 -13.97
N ARG A 92 -37.50 -8.76 -15.19
CA ARG A 92 -38.14 -9.35 -16.38
C ARG A 92 -37.38 -10.61 -16.82
N ASP A 93 -38.07 -11.52 -17.49
CA ASP A 93 -37.48 -12.71 -18.14
C ASP A 93 -36.34 -12.38 -19.14
N THR A 94 -36.27 -11.12 -19.61
CA THR A 94 -35.23 -10.63 -20.51
C THR A 94 -34.32 -9.59 -19.86
N ALA A 95 -34.25 -9.56 -18.53
CA ALA A 95 -33.40 -8.61 -17.83
C ALA A 95 -31.93 -8.97 -18.00
N ASP A 96 -31.11 -7.93 -18.04
CA ASP A 96 -29.65 -8.03 -18.08
C ASP A 96 -29.07 -7.41 -16.80
N ILE A 97 -28.07 -8.08 -16.22
CA ILE A 97 -27.25 -7.59 -15.12
C ILE A 97 -25.86 -7.29 -15.68
N LEU A 98 -25.39 -6.07 -15.50
CA LEU A 98 -24.12 -5.57 -16.02
C LEU A 98 -23.20 -5.27 -14.83
N LEU A 99 -22.10 -6.02 -14.74
CA LEU A 99 -21.11 -5.91 -13.67
C LEU A 99 -19.89 -5.14 -14.18
N TYR A 100 -19.72 -3.91 -13.71
CA TYR A 100 -18.54 -3.07 -13.95
C TYR A 100 -17.64 -3.17 -12.73
N GLY A 101 -16.58 -3.93 -12.89
CA GLY A 101 -15.49 -4.10 -11.95
C GLY A 101 -14.35 -4.76 -12.71
N CYS A 102 -13.10 -4.46 -12.38
CA CYS A 102 -11.99 -5.00 -13.14
C CYS A 102 -12.01 -6.52 -13.12
N GLU A 103 -11.86 -7.13 -14.29
CA GLU A 103 -11.56 -8.55 -14.44
C GLU A 103 -12.58 -9.52 -13.82
N VAL A 104 -13.79 -9.06 -13.44
CA VAL A 104 -14.83 -9.85 -12.76
C VAL A 104 -15.08 -11.20 -13.43
N ALA A 105 -15.11 -11.22 -14.76
CA ALA A 105 -15.32 -12.42 -15.56
C ALA A 105 -14.06 -12.95 -16.27
N GLN A 106 -12.88 -12.49 -15.86
CA GLN A 106 -11.63 -12.95 -16.43
C GLN A 106 -11.37 -14.42 -16.10
N GLY A 107 -10.94 -15.18 -17.11
CA GLY A 107 -10.53 -16.58 -16.96
C GLY A 107 -11.66 -17.53 -16.56
N LYS A 108 -11.28 -18.77 -16.19
CA LYS A 108 -12.26 -19.82 -15.85
C LYS A 108 -13.03 -19.51 -14.57
N GLN A 109 -12.38 -18.88 -13.60
CA GLN A 109 -12.98 -18.52 -12.32
C GLN A 109 -14.03 -17.42 -12.48
N GLY A 110 -13.70 -16.36 -13.23
CA GLY A 110 -14.64 -15.30 -13.55
C GLY A 110 -15.83 -15.78 -14.38
N GLN A 111 -15.59 -16.64 -15.37
CA GLN A 111 -16.67 -17.24 -16.15
C GLN A 111 -17.61 -18.09 -15.27
N ALA A 112 -17.07 -18.94 -14.38
CA ALA A 112 -17.87 -19.74 -13.46
C ALA A 112 -18.72 -18.87 -12.52
N PHE A 113 -18.15 -17.76 -12.06
CA PHE A 113 -18.84 -16.79 -11.19
C PHE A 113 -20.07 -16.20 -11.87
N ILE A 114 -19.91 -15.64 -13.09
CA ILE A 114 -21.06 -15.05 -13.78
C ILE A 114 -22.10 -16.10 -14.19
N GLU A 115 -21.68 -17.33 -14.52
CA GLU A 115 -22.59 -18.44 -14.82
C GLU A 115 -23.43 -18.83 -13.60
N GLN A 116 -22.80 -18.99 -12.43
CA GLN A 116 -23.50 -19.34 -11.21
C GLN A 116 -24.42 -18.20 -10.73
N LEU A 117 -23.97 -16.95 -10.82
CA LEU A 117 -24.80 -15.78 -10.52
C LEU A 117 -26.02 -15.72 -11.44
N SER A 118 -25.81 -15.91 -12.75
CA SER A 118 -26.89 -15.94 -13.75
C SER A 118 -27.92 -17.05 -13.47
N LEU A 119 -27.45 -18.23 -13.03
CA LEU A 119 -28.33 -19.34 -12.65
C LEU A 119 -29.17 -19.03 -11.40
N LEU A 120 -28.57 -18.41 -10.39
CA LEU A 120 -29.27 -18.08 -9.14
C LEU A 120 -30.30 -16.96 -9.35
N VAL A 121 -29.93 -15.90 -10.08
CA VAL A 121 -30.80 -14.75 -10.31
C VAL A 121 -31.81 -15.01 -11.43
N GLY A 122 -31.52 -15.92 -12.36
CA GLY A 122 -32.39 -16.19 -13.51
C GLY A 122 -32.39 -15.09 -14.58
N ALA A 123 -31.32 -14.29 -14.65
CA ALA A 123 -31.13 -13.22 -15.63
C ALA A 123 -29.80 -13.38 -16.37
N ASN A 124 -29.64 -12.75 -17.54
CA ASN A 124 -28.34 -12.74 -18.22
C ASN A 124 -27.37 -11.85 -17.43
N VAL A 125 -26.12 -12.27 -17.34
CA VAL A 125 -25.05 -11.50 -16.72
C VAL A 125 -24.02 -11.16 -17.79
N ALA A 126 -23.57 -9.90 -17.80
CA ALA A 126 -22.44 -9.42 -18.56
C ALA A 126 -21.45 -8.76 -17.61
N ALA A 127 -20.15 -8.98 -17.83
CA ALA A 127 -19.12 -8.48 -16.93
C ALA A 127 -17.81 -8.19 -17.66
N SER A 128 -16.99 -7.32 -17.08
CA SER A 128 -15.66 -6.99 -17.60
C SER A 128 -14.70 -8.17 -17.48
N ILE A 129 -13.75 -8.27 -18.41
CA ILE A 129 -12.71 -9.32 -18.45
C ILE A 129 -11.30 -8.75 -18.30
N ASN A 130 -11.21 -7.43 -18.24
CA ASN A 130 -10.02 -6.58 -18.17
C ASN A 130 -10.28 -5.46 -17.17
N LEU A 131 -9.31 -4.55 -17.02
CA LEU A 131 -9.49 -3.37 -16.19
C LEU A 131 -10.68 -2.54 -16.69
N THR A 132 -11.53 -2.11 -15.75
CA THR A 132 -12.67 -1.23 -16.02
C THR A 132 -12.37 0.18 -15.51
N GLY A 133 -12.42 1.21 -16.34
CA GLY A 133 -12.12 2.58 -15.91
C GLY A 133 -11.36 3.41 -16.95
N ALA A 134 -10.33 4.12 -16.50
CA ALA A 134 -9.54 5.05 -17.32
C ALA A 134 -8.71 4.33 -18.39
N GLU A 135 -8.84 4.77 -19.65
CA GLU A 135 -8.02 4.29 -20.77
C GLU A 135 -6.52 4.50 -20.52
N ALA A 136 -6.15 5.61 -19.88
CA ALA A 136 -4.76 5.93 -19.49
C ALA A 136 -4.17 4.99 -18.43
N LEU A 137 -4.99 4.14 -17.81
CA LEU A 137 -4.56 3.10 -16.88
C LEU A 137 -4.75 1.69 -17.46
N GLY A 138 -4.99 1.58 -18.77
CA GLY A 138 -5.28 0.33 -19.47
C GLY A 138 -6.69 -0.21 -19.25
N GLY A 139 -7.60 0.59 -18.67
CA GLY A 139 -9.00 0.22 -18.45
C GLY A 139 -9.94 0.67 -19.57
N ASP A 140 -11.09 0.02 -19.69
CA ASP A 140 -12.18 0.47 -20.56
C ASP A 140 -13.54 0.30 -19.85
N TRP A 141 -14.67 0.51 -20.53
CA TRP A 141 -16.00 0.22 -19.96
C TRP A 141 -16.72 -0.89 -20.75
N ILE A 142 -15.94 -1.76 -21.38
CA ILE A 142 -16.42 -2.84 -22.24
C ILE A 142 -16.60 -4.11 -21.41
N LEU A 143 -17.82 -4.66 -21.43
CA LEU A 143 -18.08 -5.97 -20.86
C LEU A 143 -17.67 -7.05 -21.88
N GLY A 144 -16.78 -7.96 -21.50
CA GLY A 144 -16.19 -8.92 -22.42
C GLY A 144 -16.75 -10.35 -22.31
N ALA A 145 -17.45 -10.66 -21.21
CA ALA A 145 -18.01 -11.98 -20.95
C ALA A 145 -19.51 -11.91 -20.68
N TYR A 146 -20.22 -12.98 -21.05
CA TYR A 146 -21.68 -13.01 -21.10
C TYR A 146 -22.21 -14.42 -20.83
N THR A 147 -23.30 -14.54 -20.09
CA THR A 147 -24.03 -15.82 -19.91
C THR A 147 -25.21 -16.01 -20.88
N GLY A 148 -25.52 -14.98 -21.68
CA GLY A 148 -26.62 -14.98 -22.64
C GLY A 148 -26.49 -13.88 -23.70
N LEU A 149 -27.55 -13.65 -24.48
CA LEU A 149 -27.57 -12.55 -25.47
C LEU A 149 -27.78 -11.21 -24.76
N ASN A 150 -26.71 -10.46 -24.57
CA ASN A 150 -26.81 -9.09 -24.05
C ASN A 150 -27.50 -8.18 -25.08
N LYS A 151 -28.54 -7.46 -24.65
CA LYS A 151 -29.37 -6.61 -25.52
C LYS A 151 -29.29 -5.12 -25.14
N VAL A 152 -28.44 -4.77 -24.19
CA VAL A 152 -28.39 -3.43 -23.59
C VAL A 152 -27.00 -2.83 -23.77
N SER A 153 -26.96 -1.54 -24.12
CA SER A 153 -25.70 -0.80 -24.17
C SER A 153 -25.11 -0.65 -22.78
N ALA A 154 -23.85 -1.07 -22.66
CA ALA A 154 -23.02 -0.83 -21.49
C ALA A 154 -22.83 0.69 -21.25
N LEU A 155 -22.55 1.04 -20.01
CA LEU A 155 -22.14 2.38 -19.62
C LEU A 155 -20.76 2.68 -20.20
N HIS A 156 -20.49 3.96 -20.40
CA HIS A 156 -19.16 4.45 -20.76
C HIS A 156 -18.96 5.76 -20.00
N LEU A 157 -18.20 5.72 -18.91
CA LEU A 157 -18.03 6.83 -17.98
C LEU A 157 -16.61 7.38 -18.07
N SER A 158 -16.47 8.68 -17.85
CA SER A 158 -15.18 9.32 -17.62
C SER A 158 -14.80 9.14 -16.16
N TYR A 159 -13.83 8.25 -15.91
CA TYR A 159 -13.28 7.96 -14.59
C TYR A 159 -11.76 8.06 -14.67
N SER A 160 -11.12 8.60 -13.63
CA SER A 160 -9.66 8.78 -13.55
C SER A 160 -8.93 7.52 -13.07
N GLY A 161 -9.61 6.62 -12.36
CA GLY A 161 -9.06 5.38 -11.83
C GLY A 161 -9.47 4.12 -12.62
N VAL A 162 -9.18 2.95 -12.06
CA VAL A 162 -9.72 1.66 -12.50
C VAL A 162 -10.42 0.97 -11.33
N LEU A 163 -11.48 0.21 -11.62
CA LEU A 163 -12.35 -0.44 -10.65
C LEU A 163 -11.77 -1.78 -10.16
N SER A 164 -10.49 -1.87 -9.83
CA SER A 164 -9.85 -3.14 -9.49
C SER A 164 -9.75 -3.29 -7.98
N SER A 165 -10.03 -4.47 -7.41
CA SER A 165 -9.72 -4.73 -6.00
C SER A 165 -8.25 -5.14 -5.90
N VAL A 166 -7.35 -4.14 -5.96
CA VAL A 166 -5.91 -4.29 -6.24
C VAL A 166 -5.05 -4.71 -5.05
N GLU A 167 -5.59 -5.49 -4.12
CA GLU A 167 -4.78 -6.11 -3.09
C GLU A 167 -4.02 -7.29 -3.68
N PHE A 168 -2.70 -7.28 -3.57
CA PHE A 168 -1.87 -8.43 -3.93
C PHE A 168 -1.24 -9.03 -2.69
N ARG A 169 -1.07 -10.36 -2.71
CA ARG A 169 -0.35 -11.05 -1.64
C ARG A 169 1.15 -10.88 -1.83
N VAL A 170 1.84 -10.55 -0.73
CA VAL A 170 3.29 -10.32 -0.70
C VAL A 170 4.08 -11.62 -0.57
N ASN A 171 3.63 -12.54 0.29
CA ASN A 171 4.28 -13.82 0.55
C ASN A 171 3.84 -14.90 -0.48
N THR A 172 4.75 -15.82 -0.80
CA THR A 172 4.42 -17.00 -1.60
C THR A 172 4.18 -18.24 -0.75
N TYR A 173 4.79 -18.31 0.43
CA TYR A 173 4.55 -19.33 1.44
C TYR A 173 3.32 -18.98 2.28
N THR A 174 2.34 -19.88 2.31
CA THR A 174 1.00 -19.63 2.87
C THR A 174 0.63 -20.60 3.98
N ASP A 175 1.57 -21.42 4.42
CA ASP A 175 1.36 -22.32 5.54
C ASP A 175 1.77 -21.57 6.82
N ASN A 176 0.91 -21.55 7.84
CA ASN A 176 1.11 -20.78 9.07
C ASN A 176 1.18 -19.26 8.89
N VAL A 177 1.35 -18.56 10.01
CA VAL A 177 1.23 -17.10 10.13
C VAL A 177 2.41 -16.38 9.46
N GLN A 178 2.10 -15.40 8.63
CA GLN A 178 3.00 -14.34 8.20
C GLN A 178 2.58 -13.03 8.90
N ALA A 179 3.51 -12.33 9.54
CA ALA A 179 3.21 -11.18 10.40
C ALA A 179 4.29 -10.09 10.36
N GLU A 180 3.99 -8.94 10.97
CA GLU A 180 4.95 -7.85 11.24
C GLU A 180 5.69 -7.37 9.99
N SER A 181 4.93 -7.00 8.95
CA SER A 181 5.53 -6.55 7.69
C SER A 181 6.16 -5.15 7.82
N SER A 182 7.27 -4.94 7.11
CA SER A 182 7.91 -3.64 6.92
C SER A 182 8.18 -3.41 5.44
N ILE A 183 7.98 -2.19 4.95
CA ILE A 183 8.11 -1.85 3.54
C ILE A 183 9.02 -0.64 3.31
N ALA A 184 9.84 -0.68 2.27
CA ALA A 184 10.67 0.44 1.84
C ALA A 184 10.65 0.62 0.31
N GLY A 185 10.42 1.85 -0.15
CA GLY A 185 10.55 2.24 -1.54
C GLY A 185 12.04 2.34 -1.92
N LEU A 186 12.44 1.61 -2.96
CA LEU A 186 13.85 1.57 -3.37
C LEU A 186 14.19 2.78 -4.23
N SER A 187 15.37 3.38 -4.00
CA SER A 187 15.84 4.53 -4.79
C SER A 187 16.12 4.19 -6.26
N THR A 188 16.28 2.91 -6.59
CA THR A 188 16.35 2.38 -7.97
C THR A 188 14.98 2.20 -8.64
N GLY A 189 13.88 2.40 -7.89
CA GLY A 189 12.51 2.11 -8.31
C GLY A 189 11.99 0.80 -7.71
N GLY A 190 10.67 0.69 -7.57
CA GLY A 190 10.05 -0.44 -6.87
C GLY A 190 10.13 -0.33 -5.35
N PHE A 191 9.90 -1.45 -4.69
CA PHE A 191 9.90 -1.55 -3.24
C PHE A 191 10.31 -2.95 -2.77
N VAL A 192 10.68 -3.05 -1.51
CA VAL A 192 10.94 -4.31 -0.82
C VAL A 192 10.04 -4.40 0.40
N VAL A 193 9.48 -5.58 0.62
CA VAL A 193 8.73 -5.90 1.84
C VAL A 193 9.48 -6.98 2.59
N SER A 194 9.71 -6.80 3.90
CA SER A 194 10.18 -7.83 4.82
C SER A 194 9.09 -8.21 5.81
N TRP A 195 9.09 -9.44 6.31
CA TRP A 195 8.10 -9.92 7.29
C TRP A 195 8.64 -11.07 8.13
N THR A 196 7.97 -11.34 9.25
CA THR A 196 8.16 -12.52 10.10
C THR A 196 7.34 -13.67 9.54
N SER A 197 7.98 -14.81 9.26
CA SER A 197 7.34 -16.02 8.74
C SER A 197 7.47 -17.19 9.72
N ASP A 198 6.35 -17.86 10.02
CA ASP A 198 6.31 -19.03 10.90
C ASP A 198 6.60 -20.35 10.16
N ASP A 199 7.64 -21.07 10.61
CA ASP A 199 8.06 -22.40 10.16
C ASP A 199 8.38 -22.57 8.65
N GLN A 200 8.53 -21.48 7.89
CA GLN A 200 8.85 -21.56 6.45
C GLN A 200 10.20 -22.25 6.16
N ASP A 201 11.17 -22.15 7.06
CA ASP A 201 12.46 -22.84 6.95
C ASP A 201 12.48 -24.22 7.66
N GLY A 202 11.32 -24.70 8.11
CA GLY A 202 11.17 -25.92 8.92
C GLY A 202 11.69 -25.76 10.35
N LYS A 203 11.74 -24.53 10.87
CA LYS A 203 12.18 -24.18 12.22
C LYS A 203 11.23 -23.15 12.86
N PHE A 204 11.73 -22.34 13.79
CA PHE A 204 10.97 -21.26 14.39
C PHE A 204 10.86 -20.06 13.44
N ASN A 205 10.13 -19.02 13.87
CA ASN A 205 10.00 -17.74 13.15
C ASN A 205 11.32 -17.27 12.52
N SER A 206 11.25 -16.85 11.27
CA SER A 206 12.38 -16.34 10.49
C SER A 206 11.97 -15.12 9.68
N ILE A 207 12.96 -14.31 9.27
CA ILE A 207 12.70 -13.10 8.51
C ILE A 207 12.85 -13.39 7.03
N TYR A 208 11.82 -13.04 6.26
CA TYR A 208 11.79 -13.15 4.82
C TYR A 208 11.58 -11.78 4.18
N ALA A 209 11.93 -11.67 2.91
CA ALA A 209 11.67 -10.49 2.11
C ALA A 209 11.38 -10.85 0.65
N GLN A 210 10.64 -9.98 -0.01
CA GLN A 210 10.34 -10.04 -1.44
C GLN A 210 10.49 -8.65 -2.04
N ARG A 211 11.13 -8.60 -3.20
CA ARG A 211 11.26 -7.37 -3.99
C ARG A 211 10.14 -7.28 -5.00
N TYR A 212 9.74 -6.06 -5.26
CA TYR A 212 8.71 -5.72 -6.23
C TYR A 212 9.22 -4.59 -7.12
N ASP A 213 8.81 -4.60 -8.39
CA ASP A 213 8.97 -3.42 -9.22
C ASP A 213 8.04 -2.30 -8.75
N ARG A 214 8.07 -1.17 -9.44
CA ARG A 214 7.22 -0.03 -9.08
C ARG A 214 5.73 -0.35 -9.19
N ASN A 215 5.33 -1.35 -9.95
CA ASN A 215 3.93 -1.68 -10.21
C ASN A 215 3.42 -2.72 -9.21
N GLY A 216 4.29 -3.35 -8.42
CA GLY A 216 3.89 -4.45 -7.53
C GLY A 216 4.03 -5.83 -8.17
N VAL A 217 4.83 -5.95 -9.24
CA VAL A 217 5.23 -7.24 -9.81
C VAL A 217 6.48 -7.75 -9.09
N ALA A 218 6.41 -8.96 -8.54
CA ALA A 218 7.51 -9.60 -7.81
C ALA A 218 8.78 -9.74 -8.68
N GLN A 219 9.92 -9.32 -8.13
CA GLN A 219 11.24 -9.37 -8.75
C GLN A 219 12.06 -10.51 -8.16
N GLY A 220 12.02 -11.67 -8.82
CA GLY A 220 12.61 -12.90 -8.30
C GLY A 220 11.72 -13.58 -7.25
N ALA A 221 12.25 -14.63 -6.63
CA ALA A 221 11.57 -15.33 -5.54
C ALA A 221 11.80 -14.62 -4.20
N GLU A 222 10.91 -14.90 -3.24
CA GLU A 222 11.12 -14.46 -1.86
C GLU A 222 12.39 -15.12 -1.32
N PHE A 223 13.09 -14.40 -0.46
CA PHE A 223 14.36 -14.83 0.08
C PHE A 223 14.41 -14.61 1.58
N ARG A 224 15.12 -15.50 2.25
CA ARG A 224 15.35 -15.41 3.68
C ARG A 224 16.38 -14.32 3.98
N VAL A 225 16.07 -13.46 4.95
CA VAL A 225 16.94 -12.36 5.37
C VAL A 225 17.99 -12.82 6.40
N ASN A 226 17.58 -13.61 7.38
CA ASN A 226 18.47 -14.07 8.44
C ASN A 226 19.30 -15.30 8.04
N THR A 227 20.55 -15.36 8.48
CA THR A 227 21.43 -16.54 8.29
C THR A 227 21.54 -17.39 9.56
N THR A 228 21.34 -16.79 10.73
CA THR A 228 21.25 -17.50 12.01
C THR A 228 19.86 -18.11 12.17
N THR A 229 19.77 -19.35 12.63
CA THR A 229 18.51 -20.13 12.60
C THR A 229 18.32 -20.99 13.87
N ALA A 230 19.12 -20.71 14.90
CA ALA A 230 19.10 -21.47 16.14
C ALA A 230 17.90 -21.10 17.03
N ASP A 231 17.47 -19.84 16.94
CA ASP A 231 16.45 -19.22 17.79
C ASP A 231 15.41 -18.46 16.94
N PRO A 232 14.14 -18.36 17.39
CA PRO A 232 13.11 -17.58 16.73
C PRO A 232 13.53 -16.13 16.49
N GLN A 233 13.22 -15.62 15.29
CA GLN A 233 13.52 -14.25 14.86
C GLN A 233 12.27 -13.56 14.30
N PHE A 234 12.09 -12.30 14.67
CA PHE A 234 10.85 -11.56 14.44
C PHE A 234 11.11 -10.04 14.45
N ASN A 235 10.06 -9.27 14.15
CA ASN A 235 10.01 -7.81 14.17
C ASN A 235 11.11 -7.14 13.35
N SER A 236 11.01 -7.30 12.02
CA SER A 236 11.99 -6.74 11.08
C SER A 236 11.61 -5.33 10.61
N TRP A 237 12.60 -4.44 10.47
CA TRP A 237 12.44 -3.21 9.69
C TRP A 237 13.37 -3.18 8.49
N VAL A 238 12.84 -2.74 7.35
CA VAL A 238 13.61 -2.49 6.13
C VAL A 238 13.71 -0.99 5.85
N SER A 239 14.88 -0.55 5.38
CA SER A 239 15.11 0.84 4.96
C SER A 239 15.96 0.88 3.70
N ALA A 240 15.53 1.67 2.73
CA ALA A 240 16.26 1.91 1.50
C ALA A 240 17.36 2.94 1.74
N LEU A 241 18.56 2.67 1.21
CA LEU A 241 19.72 3.53 1.32
C LEU A 241 19.86 4.42 0.07
N PRO A 242 20.38 5.65 0.19
CA PRO A 242 20.54 6.56 -0.96
C PRO A 242 21.44 6.03 -2.08
N ASN A 243 22.27 5.01 -1.81
CA ASN A 243 23.15 4.39 -2.79
C ASN A 243 22.46 3.30 -3.65
N GLY A 244 21.18 3.01 -3.42
CA GLY A 244 20.44 1.95 -4.13
C GLY A 244 20.28 0.65 -3.34
N ASP A 245 21.08 0.47 -2.28
CA ASP A 245 21.01 -0.70 -1.41
C ASP A 245 19.80 -0.61 -0.47
N PHE A 246 19.54 -1.69 0.26
CA PHE A 246 18.67 -1.65 1.43
C PHE A 246 19.29 -2.41 2.59
N VAL A 247 18.85 -2.07 3.80
CA VAL A 247 19.24 -2.73 5.04
C VAL A 247 18.00 -3.23 5.74
N VAL A 248 18.08 -4.44 6.29
CA VAL A 248 17.06 -5.03 7.14
C VAL A 248 17.66 -5.24 8.52
N ASN A 249 16.95 -4.83 9.58
CA ASN A 249 17.25 -5.17 10.95
C ASN A 249 16.16 -6.08 11.53
N TRP A 250 16.46 -6.85 12.57
CA TRP A 250 15.48 -7.71 13.24
C TRP A 250 15.96 -8.15 14.63
N MET A 251 15.03 -8.68 15.44
CA MET A 251 15.35 -9.29 16.73
C MET A 251 15.44 -10.81 16.65
N SER A 252 16.27 -11.36 17.52
CA SER A 252 16.30 -12.78 17.87
C SER A 252 15.85 -12.98 19.33
N SER A 253 15.26 -14.13 19.63
CA SER A 253 14.71 -14.43 20.96
C SER A 253 15.76 -14.52 22.08
N ASP A 254 17.05 -14.57 21.74
CA ASP A 254 18.18 -14.41 22.66
C ASP A 254 18.49 -12.94 23.01
N SER A 255 17.58 -12.02 22.65
CA SER A 255 17.70 -10.57 22.88
C SER A 255 18.90 -9.97 22.16
N ASP A 256 19.13 -10.40 20.92
CA ASP A 256 20.10 -9.79 20.03
C ASP A 256 19.42 -9.03 18.89
N LEU A 257 20.00 -7.87 18.55
CA LEU A 257 19.66 -7.11 17.35
C LEU A 257 20.64 -7.48 16.24
N HIS A 258 20.10 -7.85 15.09
CA HIS A 258 20.85 -8.20 13.90
C HIS A 258 20.52 -7.23 12.77
N LEU A 259 21.46 -7.09 11.83
CA LEU A 259 21.22 -6.41 10.58
C LEU A 259 21.95 -7.08 9.42
N GLN A 260 21.37 -6.96 8.24
CA GLN A 260 21.95 -7.43 6.98
C GLN A 260 21.67 -6.42 5.88
N ARG A 261 22.71 -6.13 5.09
CA ARG A 261 22.63 -5.27 3.91
C ARG A 261 22.46 -6.10 2.65
N TYR A 262 21.80 -5.50 1.68
CA TYR A 262 21.52 -6.08 0.37
C TYR A 262 21.72 -5.00 -0.68
N ASP A 263 22.18 -5.38 -1.87
CA ASP A 263 22.13 -4.47 -3.01
C ASP A 263 20.68 -4.29 -3.49
N ALA A 264 20.50 -3.38 -4.45
CA ALA A 264 19.21 -3.13 -5.07
C ALA A 264 18.53 -4.38 -5.63
N ASN A 265 19.27 -5.46 -5.91
CA ASN A 265 18.78 -6.72 -6.47
C ASN A 265 18.43 -7.78 -5.41
N GLY A 266 18.65 -7.49 -4.12
CA GLY A 266 18.46 -8.46 -3.04
C GLY A 266 19.66 -9.40 -2.86
N ILE A 267 20.83 -9.04 -3.39
CA ILE A 267 22.06 -9.80 -3.16
C ILE A 267 22.73 -9.28 -1.88
N VAL A 268 22.98 -10.20 -0.95
CA VAL A 268 23.65 -9.96 0.34
C VAL A 268 24.96 -9.18 0.16
N GLN A 269 25.09 -8.08 0.90
CA GLN A 269 26.30 -7.26 0.97
C GLN A 269 26.97 -7.43 2.34
N GLY A 270 28.24 -7.84 2.35
CA GLY A 270 28.94 -8.14 3.59
C GLY A 270 28.41 -9.40 4.26
N GLY A 271 28.47 -9.46 5.58
CA GLY A 271 27.88 -10.55 6.38
C GLY A 271 26.93 -10.00 7.43
N GLU A 272 26.16 -10.90 8.04
CA GLU A 272 25.22 -10.56 9.09
C GLU A 272 25.96 -9.92 10.26
N VAL A 273 25.47 -8.75 10.69
CA VAL A 273 26.07 -7.99 11.78
C VAL A 273 25.16 -8.11 13.00
N LYS A 274 25.68 -8.75 14.05
CA LYS A 274 25.10 -8.67 15.39
C LYS A 274 25.54 -7.35 16.04
N VAL A 275 24.57 -6.54 16.47
CA VAL A 275 24.82 -5.32 17.25
C VAL A 275 25.20 -5.78 18.67
N LEU A 276 26.38 -5.39 19.17
CA LEU A 276 27.00 -6.02 20.35
C LEU A 276 26.66 -5.32 21.67
N ASN A 277 26.34 -6.08 22.72
CA ASN A 277 25.98 -5.60 24.07
C ASN A 277 24.58 -4.99 24.18
N VAL A 278 23.72 -5.31 23.23
CA VAL A 278 22.30 -4.98 23.29
C VAL A 278 21.58 -5.97 24.20
N ASN A 279 20.58 -5.48 24.93
CA ASN A 279 19.49 -6.28 25.49
C ASN A 279 18.20 -5.56 25.07
N PRO A 280 17.90 -5.58 23.76
CA PRO A 280 16.80 -4.83 23.21
C PRO A 280 15.51 -5.53 23.62
N PHE A 281 14.56 -4.74 24.10
CA PHE A 281 13.19 -5.23 24.28
C PHE A 281 12.43 -5.21 22.95
N ILE A 282 12.70 -4.17 22.14
CA ILE A 282 12.07 -3.91 20.84
C ILE A 282 13.12 -3.21 19.95
N VAL A 283 13.25 -3.62 18.68
CA VAL A 283 14.03 -2.89 17.67
C VAL A 283 13.14 -1.87 16.98
N SER A 284 13.67 -0.99 16.14
CA SER A 284 12.91 0.16 15.62
C SER A 284 13.31 0.50 14.19
N PRO A 285 12.58 1.40 13.51
CA PRO A 285 12.91 1.83 12.16
C PRO A 285 14.38 2.28 11.99
N ILE A 286 14.89 2.14 10.77
CA ILE A 286 16.27 2.50 10.42
C ILE A 286 16.29 3.82 9.67
N ALA A 287 17.04 4.79 10.17
CA ALA A 287 17.24 6.06 9.47
C ALA A 287 18.37 5.93 8.45
N ALA A 288 18.04 6.00 7.16
CA ALA A 288 19.02 6.15 6.10
C ALA A 288 19.58 7.58 6.10
N LEU A 289 20.90 7.73 5.94
CA LEU A 289 21.59 9.01 5.96
C LEU A 289 22.06 9.41 4.55
N SER A 290 22.12 10.72 4.29
CA SER A 290 22.52 11.26 2.98
C SER A 290 23.93 10.86 2.50
N ASP A 291 24.81 10.42 3.41
CA ASP A 291 26.14 9.93 3.09
C ASP A 291 26.15 8.44 2.66
N GLY A 292 24.97 7.82 2.54
CA GLY A 292 24.77 6.41 2.25
C GLY A 292 24.85 5.50 3.48
N GLY A 293 25.21 6.04 4.65
CA GLY A 293 25.17 5.33 5.92
C GLY A 293 23.75 5.20 6.48
N PHE A 294 23.66 4.64 7.68
CA PHE A 294 22.38 4.48 8.37
C PHE A 294 22.55 4.47 9.89
N VAL A 295 21.45 4.71 10.60
CA VAL A 295 21.36 4.61 12.07
C VAL A 295 20.26 3.63 12.42
N THR A 296 20.62 2.59 13.18
CA THR A 296 19.65 1.71 13.83
C THR A 296 19.48 2.15 15.28
N ASN A 297 18.26 2.03 15.81
CA ASN A 297 17.96 2.31 17.21
C ASN A 297 17.19 1.16 17.86
N TRP A 298 17.18 1.11 19.19
CA TRP A 298 16.48 0.10 19.97
C TRP A 298 16.15 0.60 21.38
N HIS A 299 15.13 0.00 21.99
CA HIS A 299 14.83 0.18 23.41
C HIS A 299 15.68 -0.76 24.26
N GLY A 300 16.56 -0.20 25.10
CA GLY A 300 17.34 -0.95 26.09
C GLY A 300 16.89 -0.67 27.53
N LEU A 301 17.45 -1.41 28.50
CA LEU A 301 17.10 -1.37 29.93
C LEU A 301 17.02 0.01 30.62
N ALA A 302 17.59 1.06 30.04
CA ALA A 302 17.67 2.38 30.66
C ALA A 302 17.35 3.53 29.69
N GLY A 303 16.71 3.24 28.55
CA GLY A 303 16.32 4.22 27.54
C GLY A 303 16.54 3.75 26.10
N ILE A 304 16.47 4.69 25.18
CA ILE A 304 16.66 4.47 23.75
C ILE A 304 18.14 4.60 23.41
N TYR A 305 18.66 3.65 22.64
CA TYR A 305 20.05 3.62 22.19
C TYR A 305 20.10 3.55 20.67
N ALA A 306 21.23 3.98 20.10
CA ALA A 306 21.46 3.93 18.68
C ALA A 306 22.92 3.63 18.33
N GLN A 307 23.12 3.11 17.13
CA GLN A 307 24.43 2.90 16.52
C GLN A 307 24.39 3.40 15.07
N ARG A 308 25.38 4.24 14.72
CA ARG A 308 25.60 4.72 13.36
C ARG A 308 26.51 3.76 12.60
N TYR A 309 26.20 3.54 11.33
CA TYR A 309 27.00 2.79 10.38
C TYR A 309 27.32 3.66 9.16
N ASP A 310 28.43 3.37 8.48
CA ASP A 310 28.70 3.92 7.16
C ASP A 310 27.98 3.13 6.06
N ALA A 311 28.13 3.58 4.82
CA ALA A 311 27.55 2.92 3.65
C ALA A 311 28.07 1.49 3.41
N ASN A 312 29.14 1.06 4.10
CA ASN A 312 29.64 -0.32 4.03
C ASN A 312 29.14 -1.18 5.19
N GLY A 313 28.32 -0.64 6.11
CA GLY A 313 27.86 -1.33 7.31
C GLY A 313 28.95 -1.40 8.39
N VAL A 314 29.95 -0.52 8.35
CA VAL A 314 30.97 -0.42 9.41
C VAL A 314 30.49 0.57 10.46
N ALA A 315 30.45 0.13 11.72
CA ALA A 315 30.07 0.97 12.85
C ALA A 315 30.95 2.21 12.98
N GLN A 316 30.34 3.37 13.12
CA GLN A 316 30.99 4.68 13.27
C GLN A 316 30.91 5.13 14.73
N GLY A 317 31.98 4.86 15.48
CA GLY A 317 32.01 5.12 16.93
C GLY A 317 31.25 4.07 17.74
N PRO A 318 31.21 4.22 19.08
CA PRO A 318 30.45 3.34 19.95
C PRO A 318 28.95 3.63 19.88
N GLU A 319 28.17 2.71 20.42
CA GLU A 319 26.75 2.91 20.69
C GLU A 319 26.56 4.11 21.61
N PHE A 320 25.49 4.87 21.40
CA PHE A 320 25.17 6.05 22.18
C PHE A 320 23.72 6.04 22.62
N LYS A 321 23.46 6.68 23.77
CA LYS A 321 22.11 6.86 24.29
C LYS A 321 21.45 8.04 23.58
N VAL A 322 20.21 7.84 23.12
CA VAL A 322 19.43 8.85 22.42
C VAL A 322 18.82 9.83 23.42
N ASN A 323 18.00 9.34 24.35
CA ASN A 323 17.32 10.19 25.32
C ASN A 323 18.23 10.63 26.48
N THR A 324 18.04 11.87 26.93
CA THR A 324 18.76 12.48 28.06
C THR A 324 17.94 12.48 29.35
N THR A 325 16.61 12.55 29.26
CA THR A 325 15.69 12.55 30.41
C THR A 325 15.60 11.15 31.06
N ARG A 326 15.37 11.14 32.38
CA ARG A 326 15.60 9.99 33.27
C ARG A 326 14.36 9.49 34.01
N ASP A 327 13.20 10.04 33.69
CA ASP A 327 11.97 9.63 34.37
C ASP A 327 11.41 8.40 33.62
N ASP A 328 11.27 7.32 34.40
CA ASP A 328 10.66 6.01 34.13
C ASP A 328 10.76 5.45 32.67
N GLY A 329 9.72 4.77 32.18
CA GLY A 329 9.72 4.01 30.92
C GLY A 329 9.93 4.88 29.69
N GLN A 330 10.70 4.38 28.71
CA GLN A 330 10.98 5.08 27.44
C GLN A 330 10.82 4.07 26.29
N THR A 331 9.80 4.20 25.46
CA THR A 331 9.36 3.16 24.51
C THR A 331 9.07 3.76 23.13
N GLU A 332 8.75 2.89 22.16
CA GLU A 332 8.14 3.29 20.87
C GLU A 332 8.96 4.35 20.11
N SER A 333 10.27 4.10 20.01
CA SER A 333 11.18 5.00 19.31
C SER A 333 11.01 4.95 17.80
N SER A 334 10.99 6.13 17.18
CA SER A 334 11.02 6.31 15.72
C SER A 334 12.19 7.20 15.34
N ILE A 335 12.76 7.02 14.14
CA ILE A 335 13.94 7.77 13.68
C ILE A 335 13.89 8.00 12.18
N THR A 336 14.34 9.18 11.74
CA THR A 336 14.40 9.52 10.32
C THR A 336 15.66 10.34 10.00
N GLY A 337 16.21 10.14 8.80
CA GLY A 337 17.30 10.95 8.28
C GLY A 337 16.80 12.31 7.80
N LEU A 338 17.65 13.33 7.91
CA LEU A 338 17.36 14.70 7.47
C LEU A 338 18.18 15.07 6.24
N SER A 339 17.66 16.01 5.45
CA SER A 339 18.29 16.48 4.20
C SER A 339 19.67 17.13 4.40
N ASP A 340 19.99 17.59 5.62
CA ASP A 340 21.30 18.13 5.98
C ASP A 340 22.32 17.03 6.36
N GLY A 341 21.92 15.77 6.25
CA GLY A 341 22.69 14.59 6.59
C GLY A 341 22.64 14.19 8.06
N GLY A 342 21.98 14.98 8.91
CA GLY A 342 21.67 14.60 10.28
C GLY A 342 20.51 13.61 10.38
N PHE A 343 20.03 13.40 11.60
CA PHE A 343 18.84 12.58 11.88
C PHE A 343 18.11 13.13 13.10
N VAL A 344 16.85 12.74 13.25
CA VAL A 344 16.03 13.05 14.42
C VAL A 344 15.34 11.78 14.88
N ALA A 345 15.30 11.58 16.20
CA ALA A 345 14.60 10.49 16.84
C ALA A 345 13.48 11.04 17.73
N SER A 346 12.35 10.35 17.77
CA SER A 346 11.23 10.58 18.69
C SER A 346 10.93 9.31 19.49
N TRP A 347 10.28 9.44 20.64
CA TRP A 347 9.90 8.32 21.50
C TRP A 347 8.80 8.72 22.50
N THR A 348 8.12 7.72 23.06
CA THR A 348 7.19 7.85 24.19
C THR A 348 7.99 7.85 25.49
N SER A 349 7.69 8.79 26.38
CA SER A 349 8.31 8.95 27.69
C SER A 349 7.25 9.03 28.77
N GLU A 350 7.35 8.19 29.78
CA GLU A 350 6.56 8.34 31.01
C GLU A 350 7.04 9.60 31.75
N VAL A 351 6.13 10.54 32.04
CA VAL A 351 6.42 11.78 32.76
C VAL A 351 5.64 11.81 34.07
N ARG A 352 6.34 12.02 35.19
CA ARG A 352 5.68 12.21 36.49
C ARG A 352 5.12 13.62 36.60
N ASP A 353 3.79 13.74 36.64
CA ASP A 353 3.10 15.04 36.74
C ASP A 353 3.12 15.68 38.15
N GLY A 354 3.73 15.02 39.14
CA GLY A 354 3.80 15.49 40.53
C GLY A 354 2.48 15.32 41.32
N PHE A 355 1.42 14.81 40.69
CA PHE A 355 0.13 14.46 41.31
C PHE A 355 -0.11 12.95 41.42
N GLY A 356 0.83 12.14 40.91
CA GLY A 356 0.83 10.69 41.12
C GLY A 356 0.03 9.91 40.08
N VAL A 357 -0.21 10.52 38.92
CA VAL A 357 -0.61 9.84 37.70
C VAL A 357 0.53 10.08 36.71
N ASP A 358 1.25 9.03 36.37
CA ASP A 358 2.27 9.11 35.32
C ASP A 358 1.52 9.23 33.99
N SER A 359 1.88 10.20 33.13
CA SER A 359 1.33 10.34 31.78
C SER A 359 2.40 10.09 30.74
N ASP A 360 2.04 9.41 29.65
CA ASP A 360 2.93 9.22 28.51
C ASP A 360 2.97 10.48 27.64
N GLU A 361 4.16 10.92 27.26
CA GLU A 361 4.37 12.13 26.48
C GLU A 361 5.40 11.89 25.36
N ILE A 362 5.32 12.66 24.27
CA ILE A 362 6.20 12.46 23.12
C ILE A 362 7.41 13.40 23.18
N PHE A 363 8.62 12.84 23.12
CA PHE A 363 9.86 13.61 23.09
C PHE A 363 10.64 13.37 21.81
N ALA A 364 11.54 14.30 21.49
CA ALA A 364 12.45 14.16 20.36
C ALA A 364 13.83 14.80 20.63
N GLN A 365 14.83 14.31 19.89
CA GLN A 365 16.19 14.86 19.86
C GLN A 365 16.75 14.82 18.44
N ARG A 366 17.31 15.96 18.02
CA ARG A 366 17.98 16.14 16.73
C ARG A 366 19.49 15.90 16.87
N TYR A 367 20.09 15.33 15.84
CA TYR A 367 21.52 15.05 15.74
C TYR A 367 22.07 15.53 14.40
N ASP A 368 23.35 15.87 14.37
CA ASP A 368 24.07 16.08 13.12
C ASP A 368 24.49 14.76 12.47
N ALA A 369 25.13 14.86 11.29
CA ALA A 369 25.59 13.71 10.54
C ALA A 369 26.62 12.84 11.29
N ASN A 370 27.25 13.33 12.36
CA ASN A 370 28.21 12.57 13.18
C ASN A 370 27.56 11.99 14.45
N GLY A 371 26.25 12.16 14.64
CA GLY A 371 25.56 11.72 15.86
C GLY A 371 25.77 12.66 17.05
N VAL A 372 26.10 13.93 16.82
CA VAL A 372 26.20 14.95 17.89
C VAL A 372 24.88 15.69 18.02
N THR A 373 24.37 15.81 19.24
CA THR A 373 23.09 16.48 19.53
C THR A 373 23.07 17.93 19.05
N GLN A 374 21.96 18.32 18.42
CA GLN A 374 21.70 19.67 17.92
C GLN A 374 20.60 20.31 18.76
N GLY A 375 21.00 21.02 19.81
CA GLY A 375 20.08 21.56 20.82
C GLY A 375 19.69 20.52 21.89
N PRO A 376 18.89 20.93 22.89
CA PRO A 376 18.39 20.03 23.91
C PRO A 376 17.28 19.12 23.36
N GLU A 377 17.00 18.06 24.11
CA GLU A 377 15.78 17.28 23.99
C GLU A 377 14.56 18.18 24.20
N PHE A 378 13.48 17.93 23.45
CA PHE A 378 12.27 18.73 23.53
C PHE A 378 11.03 17.85 23.43
N ARG A 379 9.95 18.29 24.09
CA ARG A 379 8.63 17.66 23.98
C ARG A 379 7.96 18.07 22.68
N VAL A 380 7.39 17.10 21.98
CA VAL A 380 6.71 17.26 20.70
C VAL A 380 5.29 17.78 20.92
N ASN A 381 4.54 17.10 21.79
CA ASN A 381 3.17 17.46 22.13
C ASN A 381 3.13 18.68 23.09
N THR A 382 2.09 19.47 22.93
CA THR A 382 1.68 20.64 23.70
C THR A 382 0.47 20.29 24.56
N THR A 383 -0.40 19.40 24.08
CA THR A 383 -1.48 18.77 24.84
C THR A 383 -0.92 17.68 25.74
N THR A 384 -1.25 17.72 27.03
CA THR A 384 -0.72 16.83 28.08
C THR A 384 -1.84 16.20 28.92
N ASP A 385 -3.07 16.32 28.44
CA ASP A 385 -4.21 15.70 29.10
C ASP A 385 -4.25 14.23 28.63
N ASP A 386 -4.20 13.31 29.60
CA ASP A 386 -4.11 11.86 29.38
C ASP A 386 -2.84 11.45 28.61
N ASP A 387 -2.76 10.21 28.12
CA ASP A 387 -1.58 9.66 27.46
C ASP A 387 -1.40 10.12 26.00
N GLN A 388 -0.15 10.39 25.64
CA GLN A 388 0.32 10.58 24.27
C GLN A 388 1.45 9.58 23.98
N LYS A 389 1.20 8.67 23.03
CA LYS A 389 2.07 7.52 22.77
C LYS A 389 2.22 7.20 21.29
N GLU A 390 3.07 6.23 20.97
CA GLU A 390 3.29 5.65 19.64
C GLU A 390 3.69 6.68 18.58
N SER A 391 4.82 7.35 18.82
CA SER A 391 5.30 8.37 17.89
C SER A 391 5.79 7.80 16.55
N SER A 392 5.50 8.50 15.46
CA SER A 392 6.10 8.25 14.14
C SER A 392 6.67 9.54 13.57
N ILE A 393 7.83 9.46 12.90
CA ILE A 393 8.55 10.65 12.40
C ILE A 393 8.99 10.46 10.95
N SER A 394 8.75 11.49 10.13
CA SER A 394 9.21 11.52 8.74
C SER A 394 9.90 12.84 8.41
N GLY A 395 11.11 12.76 7.83
CA GLY A 395 11.78 13.90 7.23
C GLY A 395 11.05 14.35 5.98
N LEU A 396 10.85 15.66 5.81
CA LEU A 396 10.17 16.27 4.67
C LEU A 396 11.18 16.75 3.62
N THR A 397 10.76 16.82 2.36
CA THR A 397 11.66 17.24 1.25
C THR A 397 12.10 18.70 1.34
N ASN A 398 11.42 19.53 2.13
CA ASN A 398 11.84 20.90 2.45
C ASN A 398 12.94 20.97 3.54
N GLY A 399 13.39 19.82 4.03
CA GLY A 399 14.41 19.66 5.06
C GLY A 399 13.91 19.72 6.50
N GLY A 400 12.63 20.03 6.72
CA GLY A 400 11.97 19.87 8.00
C GLY A 400 11.56 18.43 8.29
N PHE A 401 10.70 18.24 9.29
CA PHE A 401 10.13 16.93 9.62
C PHE A 401 8.74 17.08 10.22
N VAL A 402 7.98 15.99 10.21
CA VAL A 402 6.67 15.87 10.86
C VAL A 402 6.72 14.71 11.85
N VAL A 403 6.12 14.91 13.02
CA VAL A 403 5.94 13.87 14.04
C VAL A 403 4.45 13.64 14.24
N SER A 404 3.98 12.40 14.21
CA SER A 404 2.64 12.01 14.65
C SER A 404 2.67 11.17 15.90
N TRP A 405 1.54 11.10 16.60
CA TRP A 405 1.33 10.28 17.80
C TRP A 405 -0.17 10.01 18.01
N ILE A 406 -0.49 9.03 18.84
CA ILE A 406 -1.84 8.79 19.34
C ILE A 406 -2.02 9.58 20.63
N SER A 407 -3.10 10.36 20.71
CA SER A 407 -3.53 11.06 21.92
C SER A 407 -4.84 10.48 22.42
N ALA A 408 -4.89 10.05 23.68
CA ALA A 408 -6.05 9.35 24.24
C ALA A 408 -7.31 10.23 24.42
N ASP A 409 -7.17 11.56 24.51
CA ASP A 409 -8.24 12.43 25.03
C ASP A 409 -8.34 13.83 24.38
N GLN A 410 -7.64 14.03 23.25
CA GLN A 410 -7.60 15.29 22.47
C GLN A 410 -8.71 15.38 21.40
N ASP A 411 -9.43 14.28 21.14
CA ASP A 411 -10.56 14.19 20.21
C ASP A 411 -11.80 14.94 20.74
N VAL A 412 -12.67 15.38 19.81
CA VAL A 412 -13.84 16.22 20.13
C VAL A 412 -14.87 15.47 21.01
N ASP A 413 -14.91 14.14 20.91
CA ASP A 413 -15.84 13.24 21.60
C ASP A 413 -15.25 12.48 22.80
N LYS A 414 -13.91 12.55 23.02
CA LYS A 414 -13.21 12.01 24.21
C LYS A 414 -13.46 10.52 24.47
N HIS A 415 -13.64 9.74 23.40
CA HIS A 415 -14.17 8.37 23.49
C HIS A 415 -13.41 7.34 22.64
N GLY A 416 -12.12 7.57 22.40
CA GLY A 416 -11.30 6.56 21.73
C GLY A 416 -9.91 6.98 21.29
N GLY A 417 -9.47 8.21 21.57
CA GLY A 417 -8.19 8.75 21.12
C GLY A 417 -8.16 9.12 19.63
N GLY A 418 -7.29 10.06 19.28
CA GLY A 418 -7.07 10.52 17.92
C GLY A 418 -5.59 10.54 17.55
N ILE A 419 -5.30 10.55 16.26
CA ILE A 419 -3.94 10.67 15.74
C ILE A 419 -3.69 12.15 15.48
N TYR A 420 -2.62 12.68 16.07
CA TYR A 420 -2.23 14.08 15.94
C TYR A 420 -0.85 14.18 15.35
N ALA A 421 -0.52 15.35 14.81
CA ALA A 421 0.80 15.64 14.32
C ALA A 421 1.23 17.09 14.56
N GLN A 422 2.55 17.29 14.62
CA GLN A 422 3.22 18.58 14.69
C GLN A 422 4.33 18.63 13.64
N ARG A 423 4.40 19.76 12.92
CA ARG A 423 5.44 20.03 11.93
C ARG A 423 6.57 20.83 12.53
N TYR A 424 7.78 20.59 12.03
CA TYR A 424 9.00 21.29 12.39
C TYR A 424 9.78 21.70 11.14
N ASP A 425 10.47 22.83 11.21
CA ASP A 425 11.44 23.21 10.19
C ASP A 425 12.76 22.44 10.34
N ALA A 426 13.69 22.67 9.43
CA ALA A 426 14.99 22.01 9.42
C ALA A 426 15.80 22.24 10.71
N SER A 427 15.53 23.33 11.45
CA SER A 427 16.20 23.63 12.72
C SER A 427 15.51 23.04 13.95
N GLY A 428 14.40 22.32 13.76
CA GLY A 428 13.61 21.75 14.86
C GLY A 428 12.67 22.77 15.51
N VAL A 429 12.32 23.87 14.82
CA VAL A 429 11.34 24.84 15.32
C VAL A 429 9.95 24.46 14.81
N ALA A 430 8.99 24.36 15.72
CA ALA A 430 7.60 24.03 15.42
C ALA A 430 6.97 25.02 14.41
N GLN A 431 6.27 24.48 13.41
CA GLN A 431 5.61 25.23 12.35
C GLN A 431 4.09 25.05 12.49
N GLY A 432 3.41 26.11 12.96
CA GLY A 432 1.97 26.04 13.25
C GLY A 432 1.67 25.32 14.57
N ALA A 433 0.39 25.05 14.81
CA ALA A 433 -0.09 24.27 15.95
C ALA A 433 -0.26 22.79 15.56
N GLU A 434 -0.51 21.96 16.57
CA GLU A 434 -0.91 20.57 16.38
C GLU A 434 -2.19 20.49 15.55
N PHE A 435 -2.30 19.44 14.75
CA PHE A 435 -3.48 19.15 13.95
C PHE A 435 -3.79 17.66 13.97
N GLN A 436 -5.06 17.33 13.85
CA GLN A 436 -5.54 15.95 13.83
C GLN A 436 -5.36 15.35 12.42
N ILE A 437 -4.90 14.10 12.35
CA ILE A 437 -4.70 13.34 11.12
C ILE A 437 -5.98 12.60 10.73
N ASN A 438 -6.55 11.81 11.63
CA ASN A 438 -7.74 11.02 11.33
C ASN A 438 -9.02 11.87 11.49
N THR A 439 -9.96 11.69 10.58
CA THR A 439 -11.30 12.30 10.68
C THR A 439 -12.35 11.28 11.10
N THR A 440 -12.08 10.00 10.84
CA THR A 440 -12.92 8.89 11.28
C THR A 440 -12.74 8.65 12.78
N THR A 441 -13.84 8.75 13.53
CA THR A 441 -13.91 8.58 15.00
C THR A 441 -14.15 7.12 15.40
N VAL A 442 -13.70 6.16 14.58
CA VAL A 442 -13.82 4.75 14.94
C VAL A 442 -12.82 4.46 16.07
N GLN A 443 -13.27 3.66 17.03
CA GLN A 443 -12.67 3.60 18.37
C GLN A 443 -11.24 3.05 18.33
N PHE A 444 -10.32 3.71 19.04
CA PHE A 444 -8.95 3.26 19.32
C PHE A 444 -8.06 3.12 18.08
N PRO A 445 -7.60 4.24 17.47
CA PRO A 445 -6.55 4.16 16.48
C PRO A 445 -5.27 3.58 17.10
N ASP A 446 -4.52 2.83 16.30
CA ASP A 446 -3.27 2.15 16.67
C ASP A 446 -2.32 2.10 15.44
N ASN A 447 -1.04 1.79 15.64
CA ASN A 447 -0.04 1.54 14.59
C ASN A 447 0.03 2.66 13.54
N SER A 448 0.13 3.91 14.01
CA SER A 448 0.24 5.06 13.11
C SER A 448 1.65 5.17 12.49
N SER A 449 1.73 5.44 11.19
CA SER A 449 3.01 5.67 10.50
C SER A 449 2.91 6.77 9.44
N LEU A 450 4.05 7.37 9.11
CA LEU A 450 4.17 8.50 8.18
C LEU A 450 5.24 8.22 7.13
N THR A 451 5.02 8.69 5.91
CA THR A 451 6.09 8.78 4.91
C THR A 451 5.94 10.05 4.08
N ALA A 452 7.07 10.74 3.83
CA ALA A 452 7.10 11.93 3.00
C ALA A 452 7.00 11.57 1.51
N LEU A 453 6.19 12.32 0.79
CA LEU A 453 5.99 12.15 -0.65
C LEU A 453 6.94 13.08 -1.43
N SER A 454 7.30 12.67 -2.65
CA SER A 454 8.21 13.44 -3.52
C SER A 454 7.65 14.81 -3.92
N ASN A 455 6.34 15.01 -3.84
CA ASN A 455 5.67 16.30 -4.04
C ASN A 455 5.84 17.28 -2.86
N GLY A 456 6.50 16.84 -1.79
CA GLY A 456 6.76 17.60 -0.56
C GLY A 456 5.68 17.53 0.52
N GLY A 457 4.56 16.88 0.23
CA GLY A 457 3.59 16.46 1.23
C GLY A 457 4.04 15.21 1.98
N PHE A 458 3.09 14.61 2.69
CA PHE A 458 3.26 13.33 3.38
C PHE A 458 1.95 12.57 3.37
N VAL A 459 2.02 11.26 3.59
CA VAL A 459 0.87 10.39 3.79
C VAL A 459 0.99 9.72 5.15
N ALA A 460 -0.13 9.68 5.87
CA ALA A 460 -0.27 8.97 7.11
C ALA A 460 -1.05 7.68 6.88
N ILE A 461 -0.69 6.64 7.63
CA ILE A 461 -1.40 5.37 7.71
C ILE A 461 -1.70 5.04 9.17
N TRP A 462 -2.81 4.36 9.42
CA TRP A 462 -3.16 3.81 10.73
C TRP A 462 -4.16 2.68 10.59
N GLN A 463 -4.43 2.01 11.71
CA GLN A 463 -5.52 1.04 11.83
C GLN A 463 -6.51 1.47 12.91
N THR A 464 -7.77 1.06 12.78
CA THR A 464 -8.81 1.25 13.80
C THR A 464 -9.77 0.07 13.78
N LEU A 465 -10.33 -0.32 14.94
CA LEU A 465 -11.20 -1.49 15.05
C LEU A 465 -12.51 -1.29 14.29
N ASP A 466 -12.84 -2.20 13.37
CA ASP A 466 -14.12 -2.15 12.67
C ASP A 466 -15.29 -2.31 13.65
N VAL A 467 -16.32 -1.45 13.54
CA VAL A 467 -17.46 -1.46 14.47
C VAL A 467 -18.17 -2.81 14.44
N GLY A 468 -18.19 -3.51 15.58
CA GLY A 468 -18.83 -4.81 15.71
C GLY A 468 -18.01 -5.98 15.17
N SER A 469 -16.73 -5.77 14.85
CA SER A 469 -15.80 -6.77 14.34
C SER A 469 -14.50 -6.78 15.19
N PRO A 470 -13.84 -7.94 15.36
CA PRO A 470 -12.50 -7.99 15.95
C PRO A 470 -11.38 -7.64 14.94
N SER A 471 -11.72 -7.32 13.68
CA SER A 471 -10.75 -6.92 12.65
C SER A 471 -10.49 -5.41 12.68
N PHE A 472 -9.34 -4.99 12.14
CA PHE A 472 -9.07 -3.58 11.91
C PHE A 472 -9.38 -3.16 10.46
N GLY A 473 -9.92 -1.96 10.31
CA GLY A 473 -9.84 -1.20 9.08
C GLY A 473 -8.50 -0.45 9.04
N ILE A 474 -7.82 -0.50 7.90
CA ILE A 474 -6.57 0.20 7.64
C ILE A 474 -6.90 1.43 6.82
N PHE A 475 -6.40 2.59 7.23
CA PHE A 475 -6.77 3.87 6.63
C PHE A 475 -5.54 4.69 6.27
N VAL A 476 -5.66 5.50 5.22
CA VAL A 476 -4.65 6.47 4.81
C VAL A 476 -5.25 7.85 4.60
N GLN A 477 -4.46 8.88 4.88
CA GLN A 477 -4.77 10.27 4.55
C GLN A 477 -3.53 10.98 4.04
N ARG A 478 -3.70 11.69 2.91
CA ARG A 478 -2.65 12.51 2.32
C ARG A 478 -2.72 13.94 2.84
N PHE A 479 -1.57 14.57 2.97
CA PHE A 479 -1.40 15.96 3.39
C PHE A 479 -0.41 16.66 2.47
N ASP A 480 -0.62 17.95 2.26
CA ASP A 480 0.38 18.80 1.62
C ASP A 480 1.55 19.09 2.57
N ALA A 481 2.56 19.80 2.06
CA ALA A 481 3.73 20.19 2.84
C ALA A 481 3.38 21.05 4.05
N ASN A 482 2.19 21.66 4.10
CA ASN A 482 1.71 22.51 5.18
C ASN A 482 0.90 21.76 6.26
N GLY A 483 0.60 20.47 6.05
CA GLY A 483 -0.28 19.70 6.93
C GLY A 483 -1.77 19.89 6.59
N VAL A 484 -2.10 20.36 5.38
CA VAL A 484 -3.49 20.44 4.91
C VAL A 484 -3.85 19.15 4.19
N ALA A 485 -4.92 18.49 4.66
CA ALA A 485 -5.44 17.27 4.05
C ALA A 485 -5.72 17.44 2.55
N GLN A 486 -5.32 16.44 1.75
CA GLN A 486 -5.50 16.37 0.31
C GLN A 486 -6.42 15.19 -0.03
N GLY A 487 -7.66 15.48 -0.41
CA GLY A 487 -8.69 14.45 -0.58
C GLY A 487 -9.25 13.94 0.75
N ASP A 488 -10.14 12.97 0.64
CA ASP A 488 -10.78 12.31 1.78
C ASP A 488 -9.90 11.18 2.33
N GLU A 489 -10.23 10.75 3.54
CA GLU A 489 -9.64 9.58 4.19
C GLU A 489 -10.05 8.30 3.44
N LEU A 490 -9.10 7.42 3.16
CA LEU A 490 -9.33 6.21 2.36
C LEU A 490 -9.08 4.95 3.19
N ARG A 491 -10.02 4.01 3.15
CA ARG A 491 -9.78 2.65 3.66
C ARG A 491 -8.93 1.86 2.65
N VAL A 492 -7.83 1.30 3.11
CA VAL A 492 -6.88 0.51 2.32
C VAL A 492 -7.35 -0.93 2.18
N ASN A 493 -7.65 -1.61 3.29
CA ASN A 493 -8.11 -2.99 3.23
C ASN A 493 -9.58 -3.05 2.82
N THR A 494 -9.85 -3.94 1.88
CA THR A 494 -11.15 -4.17 1.22
C THR A 494 -11.63 -5.59 1.44
N THR A 495 -10.74 -6.50 1.84
CA THR A 495 -11.09 -7.85 2.28
C THR A 495 -11.60 -7.86 3.73
N ILE A 496 -12.52 -8.79 4.01
CA ILE A 496 -13.17 -8.97 5.32
C ILE A 496 -12.33 -9.80 6.31
N GLU A 497 -11.11 -10.17 5.93
CA GLU A 497 -10.21 -10.95 6.77
C GLU A 497 -9.59 -10.08 7.87
N THR A 498 -9.20 -10.72 8.98
CA THR A 498 -8.56 -10.02 10.10
C THR A 498 -7.30 -9.33 9.62
N SER A 499 -7.30 -8.00 9.63
CA SER A 499 -6.19 -7.19 9.14
C SER A 499 -5.49 -6.47 10.29
N SER A 500 -4.16 -6.36 10.29
CA SER A 500 -3.39 -5.61 11.28
C SER A 500 -2.01 -5.18 10.76
N ASP A 501 -1.31 -4.38 11.57
CA ASP A 501 0.10 -4.03 11.44
C ASP A 501 0.46 -3.42 10.07
N PRO A 502 -0.18 -2.29 9.70
CA PRO A 502 0.08 -1.65 8.44
C PRO A 502 1.47 -1.00 8.38
N SER A 503 2.09 -1.03 7.21
CA SER A 503 3.33 -0.34 6.89
C SER A 503 3.19 0.43 5.59
N ILE A 504 3.86 1.56 5.45
CA ILE A 504 3.74 2.45 4.27
C ILE A 504 5.09 2.92 3.77
N ALA A 505 5.25 2.99 2.45
CA ALA A 505 6.42 3.57 1.81
C ALA A 505 6.06 4.46 0.62
N ALA A 506 6.71 5.61 0.52
CA ALA A 506 6.67 6.44 -0.69
C ALA A 506 7.47 5.79 -1.83
N LEU A 507 7.01 6.01 -3.05
CA LEU A 507 7.64 5.52 -4.28
C LEU A 507 8.21 6.70 -5.09
N ASN A 508 9.22 6.41 -5.93
CA ASN A 508 9.92 7.44 -6.72
C ASN A 508 9.04 8.13 -7.77
N ASP A 509 7.94 7.50 -8.17
CA ASP A 509 6.93 8.09 -9.06
C ASP A 509 5.96 9.05 -8.32
N GLY A 510 6.17 9.25 -7.01
CA GLY A 510 5.36 10.11 -6.16
C GLY A 510 4.13 9.43 -5.57
N GLY A 511 3.84 8.18 -5.95
CA GLY A 511 2.86 7.34 -5.29
C GLY A 511 3.36 6.77 -3.96
N PHE A 512 2.59 5.84 -3.41
CA PHE A 512 2.94 5.11 -2.19
C PHE A 512 2.37 3.69 -2.23
N VAL A 513 2.93 2.82 -1.40
CA VAL A 513 2.50 1.43 -1.25
C VAL A 513 2.31 1.15 0.22
N VAL A 514 1.26 0.39 0.51
CA VAL A 514 0.88 -0.04 1.85
C VAL A 514 0.98 -1.56 1.91
N SER A 515 1.58 -2.11 2.97
CA SER A 515 1.51 -3.54 3.30
C SER A 515 0.85 -3.75 4.66
N TRP A 516 0.22 -4.90 4.88
CA TRP A 516 -0.40 -5.26 6.14
C TRP A 516 -0.50 -6.77 6.30
N GLN A 517 -0.63 -7.23 7.54
CA GLN A 517 -1.00 -8.61 7.81
C GLN A 517 -2.50 -8.78 7.54
N ALA A 518 -2.88 -9.83 6.81
CA ALA A 518 -4.25 -10.19 6.50
C ALA A 518 -4.43 -11.70 6.73
N ALA A 519 -5.12 -12.07 7.81
CA ALA A 519 -5.17 -13.42 8.36
C ALA A 519 -3.75 -13.99 8.58
N ASP A 520 -3.39 -15.02 7.82
CA ASP A 520 -2.09 -15.69 7.87
C ASP A 520 -1.13 -15.18 6.77
N ASP A 521 -1.54 -14.24 5.93
CA ASP A 521 -0.76 -13.72 4.80
C ASP A 521 -0.34 -12.26 5.02
N ILE A 522 0.61 -11.77 4.22
CA ILE A 522 0.89 -10.34 4.05
C ILE A 522 0.25 -9.88 2.74
N LYS A 523 -0.55 -8.81 2.81
CA LYS A 523 -1.13 -8.13 1.64
C LYS A 523 -0.46 -6.80 1.42
N ALA A 524 -0.56 -6.30 0.20
CA ALA A 524 -0.18 -4.95 -0.13
C ALA A 524 -1.08 -4.34 -1.20
N LYS A 525 -1.11 -3.01 -1.23
CA LYS A 525 -1.86 -2.20 -2.17
C LYS A 525 -1.08 -0.95 -2.52
N ARG A 526 -1.09 -0.57 -3.79
CA ARG A 526 -0.35 0.57 -4.33
C ARG A 526 -1.29 1.70 -4.74
N TYR A 527 -0.81 2.92 -4.53
CA TYR A 527 -1.49 4.17 -4.89
C TYR A 527 -0.57 5.06 -5.74
N ASP A 528 -1.17 5.84 -6.65
CA ASP A 528 -0.48 6.89 -7.38
C ASP A 528 -0.26 8.15 -6.52
N ALA A 529 0.38 9.16 -7.11
CA ALA A 529 0.67 10.42 -6.44
C ALA A 529 -0.57 11.22 -6.02
N ASN A 530 -1.75 10.91 -6.58
CA ASN A 530 -3.03 11.51 -6.26
C ASN A 530 -3.86 10.66 -5.28
N GLY A 531 -3.33 9.53 -4.81
CA GLY A 531 -4.04 8.61 -3.93
C GLY A 531 -5.06 7.74 -4.65
N ASN A 532 -5.02 7.66 -5.98
CA ASN A 532 -5.81 6.68 -6.70
C ASN A 532 -5.14 5.32 -6.60
N GLU A 533 -5.92 4.27 -6.42
CA GLU A 533 -5.43 2.89 -6.47
C GLU A 533 -4.79 2.59 -7.84
N VAL A 534 -3.63 1.96 -7.82
CA VAL A 534 -2.94 1.51 -9.04
C VAL A 534 -2.89 -0.01 -9.02
N ALA A 535 -3.49 -0.60 -10.06
CA ALA A 535 -3.38 -2.04 -10.28
C ALA A 535 -1.91 -2.41 -10.48
N GLY A 536 -1.56 -3.59 -9.96
CA GLY A 536 -0.33 -4.29 -10.33
C GLY A 536 -0.42 -4.74 -11.78
N VAL A 537 -0.39 -3.77 -12.71
CA VAL A 537 -0.30 -4.06 -14.12
C VAL A 537 1.10 -4.58 -14.34
N ASP A 538 1.18 -5.83 -14.75
CA ASP A 538 2.40 -6.37 -15.32
C ASP A 538 2.67 -5.66 -16.65
N PHE A 539 3.31 -4.49 -16.57
CA PHE A 539 3.74 -3.76 -17.75
C PHE A 539 4.77 -4.55 -18.53
N SER A 540 5.42 -5.58 -17.97
CA SER A 540 6.31 -6.46 -18.74
C SER A 540 5.53 -7.24 -19.80
N ALA A 541 4.34 -7.77 -19.46
CA ALA A 541 3.48 -8.45 -20.42
C ALA A 541 2.88 -7.51 -21.48
N THR A 542 2.61 -6.26 -21.11
CA THR A 542 2.11 -5.23 -22.04
C THR A 542 3.23 -4.69 -22.94
N ALA A 543 4.41 -4.43 -22.38
CA ALA A 543 5.63 -4.09 -23.10
C ALA A 543 6.05 -5.22 -24.04
N ASP A 544 5.95 -6.48 -23.63
CA ASP A 544 6.22 -7.64 -24.48
C ASP A 544 5.29 -7.72 -25.68
N ARG A 545 3.99 -7.48 -25.49
CA ARG A 545 3.03 -7.35 -26.60
C ARG A 545 3.40 -6.19 -27.52
N LEU A 546 3.81 -5.06 -26.95
CA LEU A 546 4.26 -3.90 -27.70
C LEU A 546 5.54 -4.16 -28.50
N PHE A 547 6.51 -4.85 -27.90
CA PHE A 547 7.79 -5.21 -28.52
C PHE A 547 7.53 -6.20 -29.66
N ASN A 548 6.72 -7.23 -29.42
CA ASN A 548 6.30 -8.18 -30.45
C ASN A 548 5.61 -7.47 -31.63
N TRP A 549 4.74 -6.49 -31.35
CA TRP A 549 4.13 -5.66 -32.39
C TRP A 549 5.19 -4.84 -33.14
N ALA A 550 6.06 -4.12 -32.42
CA ALA A 550 7.08 -3.26 -33.01
C ALA A 550 8.06 -4.07 -33.89
N GLU A 551 8.46 -5.26 -33.45
CA GLU A 551 9.25 -6.22 -34.22
C GLU A 551 8.52 -6.66 -35.50
N SER A 552 7.21 -6.92 -35.41
CA SER A 552 6.40 -7.29 -36.58
C SER A 552 6.24 -6.14 -37.58
N ALA A 553 6.09 -4.91 -37.09
CA ALA A 553 5.86 -3.72 -37.91
C ALA A 553 7.17 -3.16 -38.50
N TYR A 554 8.29 -3.30 -37.78
CA TYR A 554 9.58 -2.68 -38.09
C TYR A 554 10.74 -3.69 -38.09
N THR A 555 10.54 -4.84 -38.75
CA THR A 555 11.50 -5.96 -38.86
C THR A 555 12.94 -5.58 -39.24
N THR A 556 13.16 -4.46 -39.93
CA THR A 556 14.50 -3.98 -40.30
C THR A 556 15.23 -3.27 -39.16
N LEU A 557 14.49 -2.66 -38.24
CA LEU A 557 15.05 -1.98 -37.05
C LEU A 557 15.31 -2.99 -35.91
N PHE A 558 14.48 -4.04 -35.85
CA PHE A 558 14.45 -5.06 -34.80
C PHE A 558 14.62 -6.47 -35.43
N PRO A 559 15.84 -6.85 -35.84
CA PRO A 559 16.11 -8.21 -36.30
C PRO A 559 15.99 -9.22 -35.14
N THR A 560 16.24 -10.51 -35.38
CA THR A 560 16.12 -11.58 -34.36
C THR A 560 16.69 -11.19 -32.99
N HIS A 561 15.92 -11.49 -31.94
CA HIS A 561 16.18 -11.07 -30.56
C HIS A 561 16.13 -12.24 -29.57
N ALA A 562 16.66 -12.02 -28.37
CA ALA A 562 16.46 -12.90 -27.21
C ALA A 562 15.13 -12.57 -26.49
N ALA A 563 14.75 -13.35 -25.47
CA ALA A 563 13.65 -13.00 -24.59
C ALA A 563 13.90 -11.66 -23.87
N SER A 564 12.84 -10.96 -23.48
CA SER A 564 12.92 -9.72 -22.69
C SER A 564 13.63 -9.93 -21.37
N GLN A 565 14.30 -8.88 -20.90
CA GLN A 565 15.06 -8.90 -19.65
C GLN A 565 15.04 -7.53 -18.98
N GLU A 566 15.16 -7.51 -17.66
CA GLU A 566 15.36 -6.30 -16.88
C GLU A 566 16.80 -5.81 -16.99
N ILE A 567 16.97 -4.54 -17.36
CA ILE A 567 18.28 -3.89 -17.48
C ILE A 567 18.20 -2.53 -16.81
N GLU A 568 18.90 -2.33 -15.71
CA GLU A 568 18.96 -1.03 -15.00
C GLU A 568 17.56 -0.43 -14.69
N GLY A 569 16.57 -1.28 -14.40
CA GLY A 569 15.19 -0.87 -14.12
C GLY A 569 14.35 -0.54 -15.36
N TYR A 570 14.75 -1.04 -16.53
CA TYR A 570 13.98 -1.05 -17.77
C TYR A 570 13.64 -2.49 -18.17
N HIS A 571 12.38 -2.73 -18.51
CA HIS A 571 11.98 -3.96 -19.18
C HIS A 571 12.35 -3.87 -20.65
N ALA A 572 13.38 -4.60 -21.10
CA ALA A 572 13.99 -4.33 -22.41
C ALA A 572 14.31 -5.58 -23.25
N ARG A 573 14.33 -5.38 -24.57
CA ARG A 573 14.89 -6.32 -25.57
C ARG A 573 16.07 -5.68 -26.28
N LEU A 574 17.20 -6.38 -26.24
CA LEU A 574 18.42 -6.02 -26.96
C LEU A 574 18.53 -6.81 -28.27
N TYR A 575 18.94 -6.12 -29.33
CA TYR A 575 19.04 -6.68 -30.68
C TYR A 575 20.52 -6.78 -31.11
N GLU A 576 20.83 -7.77 -31.96
CA GLU A 576 22.21 -8.03 -32.41
C GLU A 576 22.87 -6.84 -33.15
N ASN A 577 22.04 -5.95 -33.71
CA ASN A 577 22.50 -4.72 -34.38
C ASN A 577 22.84 -3.58 -33.40
N GLY A 578 22.71 -3.81 -32.09
CA GLY A 578 22.98 -2.83 -31.05
C GLY A 578 21.81 -1.89 -30.73
N ASN A 579 20.63 -2.11 -31.32
CA ASN A 579 19.43 -1.40 -30.93
C ASN A 579 18.81 -2.03 -29.67
N ALA A 580 17.94 -1.30 -28.98
CA ALA A 580 17.08 -1.84 -27.95
C ALA A 580 15.68 -1.20 -27.98
N LEU A 581 14.69 -1.95 -27.52
CA LEU A 581 13.43 -1.40 -27.04
C LEU A 581 13.42 -1.59 -25.53
N GLY A 582 13.10 -0.54 -24.80
CA GLY A 582 12.97 -0.58 -23.35
C GLY A 582 11.67 0.08 -22.92
N GLU A 583 11.00 -0.48 -21.94
CA GLU A 583 9.90 0.14 -21.22
C GLU A 583 10.41 0.53 -19.84
N GLN A 584 10.08 1.75 -19.42
CA GLN A 584 10.25 2.16 -18.03
C GLN A 584 9.22 3.22 -17.65
N SER A 585 8.41 2.94 -16.63
CA SER A 585 7.38 3.86 -16.12
C SER A 585 6.24 4.12 -17.12
N GLY A 586 5.85 3.12 -17.90
CA GLY A 586 4.89 3.29 -18.99
C GLY A 586 5.45 4.07 -20.17
N ASN A 587 6.74 4.40 -20.19
CA ASN A 587 7.40 5.08 -21.29
C ASN A 587 8.20 4.08 -22.13
N ILE A 588 8.07 4.16 -23.44
CA ILE A 588 8.83 3.36 -24.39
C ILE A 588 10.03 4.16 -24.86
N TYR A 589 11.20 3.56 -24.68
CA TYR A 589 12.48 4.06 -25.12
C TYR A 589 13.00 3.21 -26.26
N PHE A 590 13.47 3.89 -27.30
CA PHE A 590 14.28 3.27 -28.33
C PHE A 590 15.73 3.63 -28.09
N TYR A 591 16.58 2.62 -28.05
CA TYR A 591 18.02 2.78 -28.03
C TYR A 591 18.57 2.46 -29.42
N ASP A 592 19.35 3.37 -29.96
CA ASP A 592 20.36 3.02 -30.96
C ASP A 592 21.75 3.06 -30.32
N SER A 593 22.74 2.47 -30.99
CA SER A 593 24.14 2.42 -30.51
C SER A 593 24.78 3.75 -30.09
N HIS A 594 24.09 4.89 -30.21
CA HIS A 594 24.58 6.24 -29.87
C HIS A 594 23.64 7.04 -28.95
N SER A 595 22.36 6.66 -28.79
CA SER A 595 21.37 7.48 -28.06
C SER A 595 20.18 6.68 -27.53
N ILE A 596 19.63 7.13 -26.40
CA ILE A 596 18.33 6.71 -25.87
C ILE A 596 17.32 7.80 -26.23
N VAL A 597 16.22 7.42 -26.87
CA VAL A 597 15.14 8.32 -27.26
C VAL A 597 13.83 7.82 -26.67
N LEU A 598 13.15 8.66 -25.89
CA LEU A 598 11.76 8.44 -25.54
C LEU A 598 10.92 8.52 -26.81
N VAL A 599 10.30 7.42 -27.22
CA VAL A 599 9.49 7.36 -28.45
C VAL A 599 8.00 7.52 -28.21
N GLY A 600 7.54 7.36 -26.96
CA GLY A 600 6.15 7.56 -26.54
C GLY A 600 5.89 6.83 -25.24
N THR A 601 4.63 6.73 -24.84
CA THR A 601 4.18 5.86 -23.76
C THR A 601 3.68 4.53 -24.30
N VAL A 602 3.58 3.49 -23.45
CA VAL A 602 2.95 2.21 -23.78
C VAL A 602 1.54 2.45 -24.34
N ASP A 603 0.82 3.42 -23.77
CA ASP A 603 -0.53 3.82 -24.17
C ASP A 603 -0.59 4.45 -25.56
N ASP A 604 0.44 5.21 -25.97
CA ASP A 604 0.49 5.81 -27.31
C ASP A 604 0.48 4.74 -28.42
N PHE A 605 1.05 3.56 -28.13
CA PHE A 605 1.20 2.49 -29.11
C PHE A 605 0.13 1.40 -29.01
N LEU A 606 -0.46 1.19 -27.82
CA LEU A 606 -1.48 0.17 -27.52
C LEU A 606 -2.65 0.12 -28.52
N PRO A 607 -3.33 1.24 -28.86
CA PRO A 607 -4.45 1.22 -29.81
C PRO A 607 -4.06 0.69 -31.20
N SER A 608 -2.84 1.03 -31.65
CA SER A 608 -2.33 0.60 -32.95
C SER A 608 -1.91 -0.87 -32.96
N ALA A 609 -1.39 -1.37 -31.83
CA ALA A 609 -1.03 -2.77 -31.64
C ALA A 609 -2.28 -3.67 -31.62
N ILE A 610 -3.31 -3.27 -30.88
CA ILE A 610 -4.60 -3.98 -30.82
C ILE A 610 -5.25 -4.03 -32.21
N ALA A 611 -5.26 -2.91 -32.94
CA ALA A 611 -5.77 -2.87 -34.31
C ALA A 611 -5.00 -3.80 -35.27
N ALA A 612 -3.74 -4.11 -34.97
CA ALA A 612 -2.90 -5.05 -35.71
C ALA A 612 -3.02 -6.51 -35.21
N GLY A 613 -3.80 -6.77 -34.16
CA GLY A 613 -4.08 -8.11 -33.63
C GLY A 613 -3.07 -8.62 -32.60
N PHE A 614 -2.37 -7.72 -31.91
CA PHE A 614 -1.42 -8.04 -30.82
C PHE A 614 -2.00 -7.75 -29.44
#